data_AF-A0A932E6C8-F1
#
_entry.id   AF-A0A932E6C8-F1
#
_cell.length_a   1.000
_cell.length_b   1.000
_cell.length_c   1.000
_cell.angle_alpha   90.00
_cell.angle_beta   90.00
_cell.angle_gamma   90.00
#
_symmetry.space_group_name_H-M   'P 1'
#
loop_
_entity.id
_entity.type
_entity.pdbx_description
1 polymer ?
#
loop_
_entity_poly.entity_id
_entity_poly.type
_entity_poly.pdbx_seq_one_letter_code
_entity_poly.pdbx_strand_id
1 'polypeptide(L)'
;MNKATGAATTGRRVFILTEPLAPADALRAARARWGIENKNHHPRDATWLEDKTRARAGHTAANLALLRGLVLIHWRRHHPTRCGPAFVNHHNRHLPAALRSLFQPLNLKQ
;
A
#
# COMPACT_ATOMS: atom_id res chain seq x y z
N MET A 1 4.69 -12.50 19.47
CA MET A 1 4.37 -11.88 20.76
C MET A 1 2.88 -11.57 20.79
N ASN A 2 2.15 -12.27 21.65
CA ASN A 2 0.75 -11.94 21.89
C ASN A 2 0.68 -10.60 22.62
N LYS A 3 -0.04 -9.61 22.05
CA LYS A 3 -0.12 -8.25 22.62
C LYS A 3 -0.84 -8.18 23.98
N ALA A 4 -1.67 -9.17 24.32
CA ALA A 4 -2.41 -9.22 25.58
C ALA A 4 -1.66 -9.97 26.68
N THR A 5 -0.90 -11.03 26.34
CA THR A 5 -0.28 -11.93 27.33
C THR A 5 1.24 -11.82 27.42
N GLY A 6 1.89 -11.07 26.52
CA GLY A 6 3.35 -10.97 26.46
C GLY A 6 4.05 -12.26 26.02
N ALA A 7 3.31 -13.35 25.81
CA ALA A 7 3.87 -14.64 25.42
C ALA A 7 4.62 -14.55 24.09
N ALA A 8 5.88 -15.00 24.10
CA ALA A 8 6.66 -15.18 22.89
C ALA A 8 6.05 -16.32 22.06
N THR A 9 5.94 -16.09 20.76
CA THR A 9 5.46 -17.10 19.82
C THR A 9 6.59 -17.40 18.84
N THR A 10 6.88 -18.68 18.65
CA THR A 10 7.82 -19.16 17.64
C THR A 10 7.08 -19.36 16.33
N GLY A 11 7.62 -18.82 15.24
CA GLY A 11 7.06 -19.00 13.91
C GLY A 11 8.14 -19.39 12.91
N ARG A 12 7.83 -20.32 12.02
CA ARG A 12 8.67 -20.68 10.88
C ARG A 12 8.08 -20.07 9.62
N ARG A 13 8.92 -19.43 8.80
CA ARG A 13 8.54 -18.94 7.46
C ARG A 13 9.34 -19.72 6.43
N VAL A 14 8.64 -20.25 5.43
CA VAL A 14 9.25 -20.96 4.31
C VAL A 14 9.11 -20.07 3.08
N PHE A 15 10.19 -19.93 2.32
CA PHE A 15 10.22 -19.16 1.09
C PHE A 15 10.49 -20.12 -0.07
N ILE A 16 9.78 -19.93 -1.18
CA ILE A 16 10.03 -20.62 -2.44
C ILE A 16 10.81 -19.64 -3.31
N LEU A 17 11.96 -20.08 -3.81
CA LEU A 17 12.83 -19.30 -4.66
C LEU A 17 12.85 -19.94 -6.05
N THR A 18 12.95 -19.11 -7.09
CA THR A 18 13.11 -19.58 -8.47
C THR A 18 14.52 -20.07 -8.76
N GLU A 19 15.50 -19.64 -7.96
CA GLU A 19 16.91 -20.01 -8.07
C GLU A 19 17.56 -20.08 -6.68
N PRO A 20 18.68 -20.81 -6.53
CA PRO A 20 19.44 -20.82 -5.29
C PRO A 20 20.05 -19.44 -5.00
N LEU A 21 19.85 -18.93 -3.78
CA LEU A 21 20.45 -17.68 -3.31
C LEU A 21 21.33 -17.94 -2.10
N ALA A 22 22.43 -17.18 -1.98
CA ALA A 22 23.19 -17.16 -0.74
C ALA A 22 22.29 -16.70 0.43
N PRO A 23 22.52 -17.15 1.67
CA PRO A 23 21.64 -16.85 2.80
C PRO A 23 21.38 -15.34 3.03
N ALA A 24 22.42 -14.51 2.84
CA ALA A 24 22.31 -13.06 2.98
C ALA A 24 21.38 -12.44 1.91
N ASP A 25 21.48 -12.93 0.67
CA ASP A 25 20.66 -12.47 -0.45
C ASP A 25 19.21 -12.91 -0.31
N ALA A 26 18.97 -14.15 0.12
CA ALA A 26 17.63 -14.64 0.43
C ALA A 26 16.95 -13.78 1.52
N LEU A 27 17.69 -13.43 2.58
CA LEU A 27 17.18 -12.54 3.64
C LEU A 27 16.91 -11.12 3.11
N ARG A 28 17.78 -10.59 2.25
CA ARG A 28 17.59 -9.28 1.62
C ARG A 28 16.33 -9.26 0.75
N ALA A 29 16.15 -10.26 -0.11
CA ALA A 29 14.98 -10.41 -0.96
C ALA A 29 13.69 -10.56 -0.14
N ALA A 30 13.72 -11.40 0.91
CA ALA A 30 12.59 -11.59 1.82
C ALA A 30 12.17 -10.28 2.51
N ARG A 31 13.13 -9.44 2.93
CA ARG A 31 12.85 -8.10 3.49
C ARG A 31 12.34 -7.14 2.42
N ALA A 32 12.93 -7.14 1.23
CA ALA A 32 12.54 -6.27 0.13
C ALA A 32 11.08 -6.47 -0.30
N ARG A 33 10.58 -7.72 -0.27
CA ARG A 33 9.16 -8.02 -0.59
C ARG A 33 8.19 -7.23 0.28
N TRP A 34 8.49 -7.07 1.57
CA TRP A 34 7.65 -6.29 2.49
C TRP A 34 7.66 -4.81 2.15
N GLY A 35 8.69 -4.32 1.45
CA GLY A 35 8.72 -2.96 0.92
C GLY A 35 7.59 -2.70 -0.07
N ILE A 36 7.21 -3.69 -0.89
CA ILE A 36 6.08 -3.57 -1.82
C ILE A 36 4.77 -3.62 -1.04
N GLU A 37 4.61 -4.62 -0.19
CA GLU A 37 3.41 -4.84 0.62
C GLU A 37 3.07 -3.62 1.49
N ASN A 38 4.05 -3.14 2.27
CA ASN A 38 3.85 -2.04 3.21
C ASN A 38 3.57 -0.71 2.50
N LYS A 39 4.13 -0.51 1.31
CA LYS A 39 3.98 0.75 0.56
C LYS A 39 2.75 0.74 -0.35
N ASN A 40 2.23 -0.41 -0.76
CA ASN A 40 1.16 -0.50 -1.75
C ASN A 40 -0.11 -1.16 -1.22
N HIS A 41 -0.01 -2.39 -0.73
CA HIS A 41 -1.15 -3.19 -0.28
C HIS A 41 -1.71 -2.65 1.02
N HIS A 42 -0.89 -2.55 2.07
CA HIS A 42 -1.36 -2.14 3.39
C HIS A 42 -2.11 -0.77 3.40
N PRO A 43 -1.64 0.29 2.70
CA PRO A 43 -2.40 1.53 2.60
C PRO A 43 -3.77 1.34 1.96
N ARG A 44 -3.89 0.53 0.90
CA ARG A 44 -5.17 0.31 0.20
C ARG A 44 -6.11 -0.58 1.01
N ASP A 45 -5.59 -1.69 1.50
CA ASP A 45 -6.36 -2.76 2.13
C ASP A 45 -6.88 -2.31 3.50
N ALA A 46 -5.97 -1.88 4.38
CA ALA A 46 -6.29 -1.55 5.77
C ALA A 46 -6.66 -0.07 5.97
N THR A 47 -6.00 0.85 5.28
CA THR A 47 -6.23 2.30 5.50
C THR A 47 -7.37 2.83 4.64
N TRP A 48 -7.43 2.43 3.36
CA TRP A 48 -8.48 2.86 2.42
C TRP A 48 -9.65 1.88 2.35
N LEU A 49 -9.62 0.86 3.23
CA LEU A 49 -10.70 -0.07 3.47
C LEU A 49 -11.09 -0.87 2.21
N GLU A 50 -10.14 -1.14 1.32
CA GLU A 50 -10.37 -1.96 0.13
C GLU A 50 -10.94 -3.33 0.51
N ASP A 51 -10.42 -3.98 1.55
CA ASP A 51 -10.94 -5.27 2.05
C ASP A 51 -12.39 -5.20 2.53
N LYS A 52 -12.81 -4.03 3.02
CA LYS A 52 -14.19 -3.83 3.50
C LYS A 52 -15.15 -3.50 2.35
N THR A 53 -14.68 -3.23 1.14
CA THR A 53 -15.57 -2.93 0.02
C THR A 53 -16.44 -4.13 -0.31
N ARG A 54 -17.75 -3.90 -0.45
CA ARG A 54 -18.74 -4.91 -0.86
C ARG A 54 -19.20 -4.75 -2.31
N ALA A 55 -18.60 -3.81 -3.05
CA ALA A 55 -18.89 -3.63 -4.45
C ALA A 55 -18.40 -4.86 -5.24
N ARG A 56 -19.33 -5.62 -5.84
CA ARG A 56 -19.06 -6.87 -6.57
C ARG A 56 -19.74 -6.94 -7.93
N ALA A 57 -20.52 -5.93 -8.31
CA ALA A 57 -21.22 -5.92 -9.60
C ALA A 57 -20.22 -5.74 -10.77
N GLY A 58 -20.25 -6.65 -11.74
CA GLY A 58 -19.41 -6.59 -12.94
C GLY A 58 -17.93 -6.36 -12.61
N HIS A 59 -17.33 -5.36 -13.27
CA HIS A 59 -15.91 -5.00 -13.11
C HIS A 59 -15.63 -4.00 -11.98
N THR A 60 -16.60 -3.74 -11.09
CA THR A 60 -16.48 -2.66 -10.09
C THR A 60 -15.28 -2.86 -9.16
N ALA A 61 -15.02 -4.08 -8.70
CA ALA A 61 -13.88 -4.36 -7.82
C ALA A 61 -12.54 -4.03 -8.49
N ALA A 62 -12.35 -4.48 -9.74
CA ALA A 62 -11.14 -4.22 -10.51
C ALA A 62 -10.96 -2.72 -10.80
N ASN A 63 -12.03 -2.04 -11.21
CA ASN A 63 -12.01 -0.61 -11.49
C ASN A 63 -11.64 0.21 -10.24
N LEU A 64 -12.21 -0.15 -9.08
CA LEU A 64 -11.88 0.52 -7.82
C LEU A 64 -10.42 0.24 -7.40
N ALA A 65 -9.90 -0.96 -7.59
CA ALA A 65 -8.49 -1.28 -7.31
C ALA A 65 -7.53 -0.44 -8.17
N LEU A 66 -7.84 -0.26 -9.47
CA LEU A 66 -7.09 0.59 -10.38
C LEU A 66 -7.13 2.07 -9.96
N LEU A 67 -8.33 2.60 -9.68
CA LEU A 67 -8.49 3.98 -9.23
C LEU A 67 -7.73 4.26 -7.93
N ARG A 68 -7.79 3.34 -6.95
CA ARG A 68 -6.99 3.47 -5.73
C ARG A 68 -5.48 3.44 -6.02
N GLY A 69 -5.04 2.57 -6.92
CA GLY A 69 -3.64 2.53 -7.36
C GLY A 69 -3.17 3.88 -7.92
N LEU A 70 -3.96 4.48 -8.82
CA LEU A 70 -3.66 5.78 -9.43
C LEU A 70 -3.58 6.90 -8.39
N VAL A 71 -4.57 6.99 -7.52
CA VAL A 71 -4.61 8.01 -6.45
C VAL A 71 -3.42 7.85 -5.50
N LEU A 72 -3.03 6.61 -5.17
CA LEU A 72 -1.91 6.34 -4.27
C LEU A 72 -0.56 6.71 -4.91
N ILE A 73 -0.41 6.49 -6.22
CA ILE A 73 0.77 6.92 -6.97
C ILE A 73 0.84 8.45 -7.01
N HIS A 74 -0.26 9.12 -7.35
CA HIS A 74 -0.33 10.58 -7.38
C HIS A 74 0.04 11.19 -6.01
N TRP A 75 -0.62 10.74 -4.93
CA TRP A 75 -0.35 11.25 -3.59
C TRP A 75 1.12 11.11 -3.19
N ARG A 76 1.74 9.95 -3.45
CA ARG A 76 3.14 9.72 -3.10
C ARG A 76 4.12 10.61 -3.85
N ARG A 77 3.81 10.99 -5.09
CA ARG A 77 4.63 11.93 -5.87
C ARG A 77 4.58 13.34 -5.28
N HIS A 78 3.40 13.79 -4.85
CA HIS A 78 3.23 15.14 -4.29
C HIS A 78 3.56 15.23 -2.79
N HIS A 79 3.54 14.11 -2.08
CA HIS A 79 3.79 14.06 -0.64
C HIS A 79 4.74 12.91 -0.27
N PRO A 80 6.01 12.95 -0.72
CA PRO A 80 6.96 11.84 -0.55
C PRO A 80 7.27 11.51 0.92
N THR A 81 7.07 12.45 1.83
CA THR A 81 7.32 12.30 3.27
C THR A 81 6.08 11.84 4.06
N ARG A 82 4.90 11.77 3.44
CA ARG A 82 3.64 11.45 4.15
C ARG A 82 3.23 9.99 3.94
N CYS A 83 2.78 9.34 5.02
CA CYS A 83 2.32 7.96 4.99
C CYS A 83 0.84 7.83 4.54
N GLY A 84 0.41 6.61 4.21
CA GLY A 84 -0.96 6.30 3.76
C GLY A 84 -2.08 6.78 4.71
N PRO A 85 -1.96 6.65 6.05
CA PRO A 85 -2.94 7.22 6.97
C PRO A 85 -3.09 8.75 6.88
N ALA A 86 -1.99 9.47 6.60
CA ALA A 86 -2.05 10.92 6.42
C ALA A 86 -2.86 11.32 5.16
N PHE A 87 -2.90 10.47 4.13
CA PHE A 87 -3.77 10.68 2.97
C PHE A 87 -5.25 10.69 3.37
N VAL A 88 -5.71 9.67 4.10
CA VAL A 88 -7.14 9.53 4.46
C VAL A 88 -7.61 10.71 5.30
N ASN A 89 -6.81 11.10 6.30
CA ASN A 89 -7.15 12.24 7.16
C ASN A 89 -7.16 13.57 6.41
N HIS A 90 -6.27 13.75 5.43
CA HIS A 90 -6.20 14.98 4.63
C HIS A 90 -7.32 15.05 3.59
N HIS A 91 -7.60 13.96 2.88
CA HIS A 91 -8.53 13.95 1.73
C HIS A 91 -10.00 13.89 2.16
N ASN A 92 -10.34 13.21 3.26
CA ASN A 92 -11.72 13.20 3.77
C ASN A 92 -12.20 14.59 4.22
N ARG A 93 -11.27 15.50 4.52
CA ARG A 93 -11.57 16.88 4.95
C ARG A 93 -11.53 17.90 3.79
N HIS A 94 -10.92 17.53 2.65
CA HIS A 94 -10.64 18.46 1.55
C HIS A 94 -10.87 17.85 0.16
N LEU A 95 -11.95 17.08 0.00
CA LEU A 95 -12.26 16.35 -1.23
C LEU A 95 -12.23 17.22 -2.52
N PRO A 96 -12.78 18.45 -2.55
CA PRO A 96 -12.74 19.28 -3.75
C PRO A 96 -11.32 19.72 -4.15
N ALA A 97 -10.47 20.01 -3.16
CA ALA A 97 -9.08 20.39 -3.42
C ALA A 97 -8.25 19.20 -3.92
N ALA A 98 -8.49 18.02 -3.34
CA ALA A 98 -7.89 16.77 -3.79
C ALA A 98 -8.29 16.38 -5.22
N LEU A 99 -9.58 16.52 -5.57
CA LEU A 99 -10.03 16.26 -6.94
C LEU A 99 -9.36 17.23 -7.92
N ARG A 100 -9.26 18.51 -7.58
CA ARG A 100 -8.54 19.49 -8.43
C ARG A 100 -7.08 19.14 -8.63
N SER A 101 -6.38 18.63 -7.61
CA SER A 101 -4.96 18.26 -7.77
C SER A 101 -4.76 17.06 -8.69
N LEU A 102 -5.72 16.13 -8.77
CA LEU A 102 -5.66 15.01 -9.70
C LEU A 102 -5.70 15.46 -11.18
N PHE A 103 -6.31 16.60 -11.46
CA PHE A 103 -6.40 17.17 -12.82
C PHE A 103 -5.32 18.22 -13.12
N GLN A 104 -4.43 18.52 -12.15
CA GLN A 104 -3.27 19.36 -12.46
C GLN A 104 -2.26 18.56 -13.26
N PRO A 105 -1.63 19.17 -14.30
CA PRO A 105 -0.58 18.50 -15.05
C PRO A 105 0.53 18.05 -14.10
N LEU A 106 0.92 16.78 -14.23
CA LEU A 106 2.08 16.26 -13.51
C LEU A 106 3.29 17.07 -14.00
N ASN A 107 3.85 17.92 -13.14
CA ASN A 107 5.13 18.57 -13.40
C ASN A 107 6.21 17.48 -13.42
N LEU A 108 6.41 16.88 -14.58
CA LEU A 108 7.50 15.97 -14.87
C LEU A 108 8.75 16.83 -15.02
N LYS A 109 9.51 17.00 -13.93
CA LYS A 109 10.90 17.43 -14.09
C LYS A 109 11.61 16.29 -14.84
N GLN A 110 12.10 16.63 -16.04
CA GLN A 110 12.94 15.77 -16.89
C GLN A 110 14.24 15.42 -16.16
#